data_AF-A0AAU3KFW0-F1
#
_entry.id   AF-A0AAU3KFW0-F1
#
_cell.length_a   1.000
_cell.length_b   1.000
_cell.length_c   1.000
_cell.angle_alpha   90.00
_cell.angle_beta   90.00
_cell.angle_gamma   90.00
#
_symmetry.space_group_name_H-M   'P 1'
#
loop_
_entity.id
_entity.type
_entity.pdbx_description
1 polymer ?
#
loop_
_entity_poly.entity_id
_entity_poly.type
_entity_poly.pdbx_seq_one_letter_code
_entity_poly.pdbx_strand_id
1 'polypeptide(L)'
;MADTPHTPDRRFDEEQLRNDFRFYHYMIGSLNWAIVSEPEHQQITEQIDALTDRWHAAPAPWKNHWDHLATAARRWEQNPESMQQMLDQIAGDYARTGTTDLANPIQVRNLLMAGELAEARRTDMGIGSAPGSPDHIDFVYGYLSSYRAAGHTTWASLPSWSTARRWLIDRAAATAPETRVDITITGPDPHSGAAARPLMTGTDLTAGELGDQLRHLDQLLGTAAIPLDPSTQSWLDDVRYDVLCDAYRNTLIDHANPWAVGRRFEHHLRADDLYTDIVDFTDRAGLSRTDRGPGIDAEQPDTVGSRLDEIRQGVRGSDIDWMTPPRTSTWLDEAADRAQQRVDQFTRGAGRYRYGNLTRAGHLIEIGFDEHQWYAQHIHTGEDGRTSVYDTPPSRYRSCDELVAAAATFEATPGQQPAPYVSLPDTVVREMRAFERDLSSLEHDVATVRELRDALRTGRPHTLHRNQPPTAPTPRQAGSAISRDANRITLTPTPGSERPTPPAQPAKQPPAKRRQPPKSGGRPHRRRL
;
A
#
# COMPACT_ATOMS: atom_id res chain seq x y z
N MET A 1 43.14 -51.31 4.30
CA MET A 1 41.70 -51.23 3.99
C MET A 1 41.10 -50.38 5.08
N ALA A 2 40.76 -49.13 4.76
CA ALA A 2 40.23 -48.18 5.71
C ALA A 2 38.71 -48.33 5.75
N ASP A 3 38.19 -48.71 6.92
CA ASP A 3 36.76 -48.68 7.22
C ASP A 3 36.27 -47.25 7.04
N THR A 4 35.47 -47.05 6.01
CA THR A 4 34.72 -45.80 5.81
C THR A 4 33.56 -45.88 6.80
N PRO A 5 33.50 -45.00 7.82
CA PRO A 5 32.35 -45.00 8.71
C PRO A 5 31.14 -44.62 7.86
N HIS A 6 30.19 -45.54 7.72
CA HIS A 6 28.86 -45.22 7.24
C HIS A 6 28.24 -44.25 8.25
N THR A 7 28.37 -42.95 7.97
CA THR A 7 27.49 -41.95 8.57
C THR A 7 26.07 -42.37 8.26
N PRO A 8 25.18 -42.49 9.26
CA PRO A 8 23.79 -42.86 9.04
C PRO A 8 23.22 -41.94 7.97
N ASP A 9 22.55 -42.51 6.96
CA ASP A 9 22.02 -41.82 5.79
C ASP A 9 21.44 -40.45 6.18
N ARG A 10 22.25 -39.40 6.01
CA ARG A 10 21.81 -38.02 6.22
C ARG A 10 20.83 -37.76 5.09
N ARG A 11 19.55 -37.94 5.38
CA ARG A 11 18.48 -37.60 4.45
C ARG A 11 18.58 -36.10 4.21
N PHE A 12 18.68 -35.73 2.93
CA PHE A 12 18.57 -34.34 2.50
C PHE A 12 17.29 -34.26 1.69
N ASP A 13 16.31 -33.57 2.25
CA ASP A 13 15.04 -33.27 1.59
C ASP A 13 14.62 -31.83 1.88
N GLU A 14 13.59 -31.40 1.18
CA GLU A 14 13.12 -30.01 1.22
C GLU A 14 12.49 -29.65 2.56
N GLU A 15 11.81 -30.58 3.22
CA GLU A 15 11.19 -30.34 4.52
C GLU A 15 12.27 -30.10 5.59
N GLN A 16 13.31 -30.94 5.61
CA GLN A 16 14.42 -30.78 6.52
C GLN A 16 15.22 -29.51 6.24
N LEU A 17 15.42 -29.14 4.96
CA LEU A 17 16.04 -27.87 4.59
C LEU A 17 15.33 -26.68 5.23
N ARG A 18 14.00 -26.64 5.13
CA ARG A 18 13.21 -25.52 5.66
C ARG A 18 13.16 -25.51 7.18
N ASN A 19 13.03 -26.66 7.82
CA ASN A 19 13.01 -26.74 9.27
C ASN A 19 14.36 -26.33 9.88
N ASP A 20 15.47 -26.85 9.33
CA ASP A 20 16.82 -26.48 9.75
C ASP A 20 17.08 -24.99 9.50
N PHE A 21 16.62 -24.43 8.37
CA PHE A 21 16.82 -23.01 8.07
C PHE A 21 15.97 -22.08 8.95
N ARG A 22 14.72 -22.44 9.30
CA ARG A 22 13.92 -21.73 10.32
C ARG A 22 14.65 -21.68 11.65
N PHE A 23 15.17 -22.82 12.08
CA PHE A 23 15.91 -22.94 13.34
C PHE A 23 17.22 -22.13 13.30
N TYR A 24 17.98 -22.20 12.20
CA TYR A 24 19.15 -21.36 11.95
C TYR A 24 18.81 -19.85 12.04
N HIS A 25 17.74 -19.41 11.36
CA HIS A 25 17.33 -18.01 11.36
C HIS A 25 16.88 -17.54 12.75
N TYR A 26 16.15 -18.38 13.49
CA TYR A 26 15.77 -18.12 14.88
C TYR A 26 17.00 -17.92 15.78
N MET A 27 17.97 -18.84 15.71
CA MET A 27 19.21 -18.77 16.51
C MET A 27 20.06 -17.53 16.19
N ILE A 28 20.22 -17.19 14.90
CA ILE A 28 20.90 -15.94 14.49
C ILE A 28 20.17 -14.71 15.01
N GLY A 29 18.83 -14.77 15.03
CA GLY A 29 18.03 -13.79 15.75
C GLY A 29 18.52 -13.68 17.18
N SER A 30 18.35 -14.74 17.98
CA SER A 30 18.60 -14.77 19.42
C SER A 30 20.00 -14.29 19.83
N LEU A 31 21.05 -14.57 19.03
CA LEU A 31 22.40 -14.04 19.25
C LEU A 31 22.45 -12.51 19.39
N ASN A 32 21.59 -11.80 18.69
CA ASN A 32 21.60 -10.34 18.65
C ASN A 32 20.76 -9.67 19.75
N TRP A 33 19.87 -10.40 20.44
CA TRP A 33 18.87 -9.78 21.33
C TRP A 33 18.57 -10.50 22.64
N ALA A 34 18.75 -11.82 22.73
CA ALA A 34 18.26 -12.62 23.88
C ALA A 34 19.36 -13.13 24.82
N ILE A 35 20.59 -13.24 24.34
CA ILE A 35 21.65 -13.92 25.07
C ILE A 35 22.36 -12.96 26.02
N VAL A 36 22.40 -13.34 27.30
CA VAL A 36 22.99 -12.53 28.37
C VAL A 36 24.31 -13.14 28.87
N SER A 37 24.64 -14.38 28.48
CA SER A 37 25.83 -15.09 28.95
C SER A 37 26.74 -15.60 27.82
N GLU A 38 28.06 -15.52 28.04
CA GLU A 38 29.09 -16.04 27.13
C GLU A 38 28.95 -17.55 26.80
N PRO A 39 28.66 -18.47 27.76
CA PRO A 39 28.50 -19.89 27.42
C PRO A 39 27.28 -20.18 26.55
N GLU A 40 26.16 -19.46 26.73
CA GLU A 40 25.00 -19.57 25.84
C GLU A 40 25.32 -19.04 24.44
N HIS A 41 26.08 -17.94 24.35
CA HIS A 41 26.55 -17.41 23.08
C HIS A 41 27.42 -18.41 22.33
N GLN A 42 28.37 -19.05 23.01
CA GLN A 42 29.23 -20.08 22.42
C GLN A 42 28.42 -21.31 21.98
N GLN A 43 27.49 -21.79 22.81
CA GLN A 43 26.65 -22.94 22.48
C GLN A 43 25.78 -22.68 21.24
N ILE A 44 25.17 -21.49 21.14
CA ILE A 44 24.35 -21.14 19.98
C ILE A 44 25.20 -20.98 18.72
N THR A 45 26.41 -20.40 18.84
CA THR A 45 27.37 -20.30 17.72
C THR A 45 27.77 -21.69 17.21
N GLU A 46 28.10 -22.63 18.09
CA GLU A 46 28.44 -24.02 17.72
C GLU A 46 27.28 -24.73 17.02
N GLN A 47 26.03 -24.48 17.43
CA GLN A 47 24.85 -25.03 16.77
C GLN A 47 24.60 -24.44 15.38
N ILE A 48 24.81 -23.13 15.23
CA ILE A 48 24.74 -22.44 13.93
C ILE A 48 25.80 -22.99 12.98
N ASP A 49 27.04 -23.14 13.46
CA ASP A 49 28.15 -23.69 12.66
C ASP A 49 27.86 -25.13 12.25
N ALA A 50 27.39 -25.98 13.17
CA ALA A 50 27.05 -27.38 12.87
C ALA A 50 25.96 -27.52 11.79
N LEU A 51 24.91 -26.67 11.83
CA LEU A 51 23.89 -26.64 10.78
C LEU A 51 24.44 -26.13 9.47
N THR A 52 25.21 -25.05 9.52
CA THR A 52 25.80 -24.41 8.34
C THR A 52 26.72 -25.40 7.62
N ASP A 53 27.62 -26.07 8.36
CA ASP A 53 28.55 -27.07 7.84
C ASP A 53 27.81 -28.28 7.24
N ARG A 54 26.74 -28.73 7.90
CA ARG A 54 25.89 -29.83 7.39
C ARG A 54 25.37 -29.51 5.99
N TRP A 55 24.81 -28.31 5.78
CA TRP A 55 24.21 -27.92 4.50
C TRP A 55 25.25 -27.51 3.45
N HIS A 56 26.40 -26.96 3.86
CA HIS A 56 27.52 -26.68 2.95
C HIS A 56 28.20 -27.95 2.44
N ALA A 57 28.18 -29.03 3.23
CA ALA A 57 28.64 -30.36 2.84
C ALA A 57 27.58 -31.20 2.11
N ALA A 58 26.35 -30.70 1.97
CA ALA A 58 25.27 -31.42 1.30
C ALA A 58 25.57 -31.59 -0.21
N PRO A 59 25.12 -32.71 -0.83
CA PRO A 59 25.24 -32.88 -2.27
C PRO A 59 24.35 -31.87 -3.03
N ALA A 60 24.68 -31.60 -4.29
CA ALA A 60 23.78 -30.87 -5.18
C ALA A 60 22.49 -31.69 -5.42
N PRO A 61 21.29 -31.05 -5.46
CA PRO A 61 21.06 -29.61 -5.50
C PRO A 61 20.89 -28.93 -4.11
N TRP A 62 20.92 -29.68 -3.01
CA TRP A 62 20.54 -29.20 -1.68
C TRP A 62 21.40 -28.06 -1.15
N LYS A 63 22.72 -28.14 -1.36
CA LYS A 63 23.63 -27.02 -1.06
C LYS A 63 23.21 -25.74 -1.77
N ASN A 64 22.91 -25.81 -3.07
CA ASN A 64 22.50 -24.64 -3.85
C ASN A 64 21.18 -24.05 -3.34
N HIS A 65 20.26 -24.89 -2.84
CA HIS A 65 19.01 -24.43 -2.24
C HIS A 65 19.21 -23.75 -0.88
N TRP A 66 20.11 -24.26 -0.04
CA TRP A 66 20.54 -23.60 1.19
C TRP A 66 21.18 -22.23 0.89
N ASP A 67 22.15 -22.18 -0.01
CA ASP A 67 22.85 -20.94 -0.40
C ASP A 67 21.88 -19.91 -0.98
N HIS A 68 20.91 -20.37 -1.78
CA HIS A 68 19.84 -19.52 -2.31
C HIS A 68 18.95 -18.97 -1.20
N LEU A 69 18.54 -19.80 -0.24
CA LEU A 69 17.69 -19.40 0.88
C LEU A 69 18.41 -18.39 1.80
N ALA A 70 19.68 -18.63 2.11
CA ALA A 70 20.55 -17.70 2.85
C ALA A 70 20.70 -16.35 2.12
N THR A 71 20.94 -16.39 0.80
CA THR A 71 21.04 -15.18 -0.03
C THR A 71 19.71 -14.42 -0.09
N ALA A 72 18.59 -15.14 -0.26
CA ALA A 72 17.26 -14.55 -0.32
C ALA A 72 16.91 -13.86 1.01
N ALA A 73 17.14 -14.53 2.16
CA ALA A 73 16.88 -13.96 3.48
C ALA A 73 17.70 -12.67 3.69
N ARG A 74 19.00 -12.70 3.37
CA ARG A 74 19.85 -11.51 3.44
C ARG A 74 19.37 -10.37 2.54
N ARG A 75 18.91 -10.67 1.31
CA ARG A 75 18.39 -9.65 0.39
C ARG A 75 17.07 -9.06 0.89
N TRP A 76 16.21 -9.88 1.49
CA TRP A 76 14.98 -9.43 2.12
C TRP A 76 15.24 -8.46 3.28
N GLU A 77 16.29 -8.69 4.06
CA GLU A 77 16.71 -7.77 5.12
C GLU A 77 17.30 -6.48 4.56
N GLN A 78 18.08 -6.56 3.49
CA GLN A 78 18.79 -5.40 2.92
C GLN A 78 17.93 -4.53 2.00
N ASN A 79 17.05 -5.14 1.20
CA ASN A 79 16.23 -4.46 0.20
C ASN A 79 14.89 -5.20 0.01
N PRO A 80 13.93 -5.03 0.94
CA PRO A 80 12.65 -5.71 0.88
C PRO A 80 11.78 -5.30 -0.31
N GLU A 81 11.85 -4.04 -0.74
CA GLU A 81 11.07 -3.53 -1.88
C GLU A 81 11.46 -4.24 -3.18
N SER A 82 12.77 -4.37 -3.44
CA SER A 82 13.25 -5.08 -4.62
C SER A 82 12.89 -6.57 -4.59
N MET A 83 12.89 -7.20 -3.41
CA MET A 83 12.51 -8.60 -3.26
C MET A 83 11.01 -8.80 -3.45
N GLN A 84 10.18 -7.88 -2.95
CA GLN A 84 8.75 -7.89 -3.20
C GLN A 84 8.45 -7.72 -4.70
N GLN A 85 9.10 -6.78 -5.38
CA GLN A 85 8.94 -6.60 -6.83
C GLN A 85 9.33 -7.86 -7.62
N MET A 86 10.39 -8.56 -7.21
CA MET A 86 10.78 -9.83 -7.80
C MET A 86 9.71 -10.91 -7.58
N LEU A 87 9.18 -11.03 -6.37
CA LEU A 87 8.08 -11.95 -6.08
C LEU A 87 6.82 -11.61 -6.89
N ASP A 88 6.44 -10.33 -6.95
CA ASP A 88 5.28 -9.86 -7.70
C ASP A 88 5.43 -10.14 -9.20
N GLN A 89 6.66 -10.03 -9.74
CA GLN A 89 6.94 -10.37 -11.13
C GLN A 89 6.79 -11.88 -11.39
N ILE A 90 7.28 -12.73 -10.48
CA ILE A 90 7.10 -14.19 -10.55
C ILE A 90 5.62 -14.56 -10.42
N ALA A 91 4.92 -13.93 -9.49
CA ALA A 91 3.50 -14.11 -9.27
C ALA A 91 2.67 -13.71 -10.50
N GLY A 92 3.00 -12.58 -11.13
CA GLY A 92 2.36 -12.11 -12.36
C GLY A 92 2.65 -12.98 -13.58
N ASP A 93 3.83 -13.63 -13.64
CA ASP A 93 4.14 -14.66 -14.63
C ASP A 93 3.26 -15.90 -14.39
N TYR A 94 3.25 -16.41 -13.16
CA TYR A 94 2.46 -17.57 -12.76
C TYR A 94 0.96 -17.40 -13.02
N ALA A 95 0.40 -16.24 -12.68
CA ALA A 95 -1.01 -15.94 -12.95
C ALA A 95 -1.36 -15.93 -14.45
N ARG A 96 -0.37 -15.67 -15.33
CA ARG A 96 -0.56 -15.59 -16.79
C ARG A 96 -0.33 -16.92 -17.49
N THR A 97 0.68 -17.67 -17.07
CA THR A 97 1.18 -18.87 -17.77
C THR A 97 0.85 -20.16 -17.04
N GLY A 98 0.55 -20.11 -15.74
CA GLY A 98 0.45 -21.28 -14.86
C GLY A 98 1.81 -21.90 -14.53
N THR A 99 2.92 -21.27 -14.91
CA THR A 99 4.28 -21.72 -14.66
C THR A 99 5.12 -20.60 -14.05
N THR A 100 6.20 -20.96 -13.35
CA THR A 100 7.17 -20.00 -12.80
C THR A 100 8.41 -19.98 -13.68
N ASP A 101 8.31 -19.50 -14.92
CA ASP A 101 9.43 -19.59 -15.88
C ASP A 101 10.64 -18.77 -15.42
N LEU A 102 10.40 -17.79 -14.54
CA LEU A 102 11.41 -16.95 -13.91
C LEU A 102 12.19 -17.64 -12.78
N ALA A 103 11.69 -18.73 -12.19
CA ALA A 103 12.35 -19.43 -11.08
C ALA A 103 11.85 -20.88 -10.90
N ASN A 104 12.75 -21.80 -10.53
CA ASN A 104 12.33 -23.17 -10.18
C ASN A 104 11.36 -23.15 -8.97
N PRO A 105 10.32 -24.00 -8.92
CA PRO A 105 9.43 -24.17 -7.77
C PRO A 105 10.09 -24.16 -6.38
N ILE A 106 11.25 -24.81 -6.21
CA ILE A 106 11.96 -24.81 -4.91
C ILE A 106 12.54 -23.43 -4.61
N GLN A 107 13.06 -22.72 -5.62
CA GLN A 107 13.57 -21.35 -5.44
C GLN A 107 12.45 -20.39 -5.08
N VAL A 108 11.28 -20.50 -5.72
CA VAL A 108 10.08 -19.72 -5.36
C VAL A 108 9.72 -19.96 -3.90
N ARG A 109 9.62 -21.22 -3.48
CA ARG A 109 9.30 -21.58 -2.09
C ARG A 109 10.36 -21.09 -1.11
N ASN A 110 11.64 -21.07 -1.51
CA ASN A 110 12.72 -20.46 -0.72
C ASN A 110 12.58 -18.93 -0.64
N LEU A 111 12.17 -18.24 -1.71
CA LEU A 111 11.93 -16.79 -1.69
C LEU A 111 10.77 -16.43 -0.75
N LEU A 112 9.68 -17.19 -0.81
CA LEU A 112 8.50 -17.01 0.04
C LEU A 112 8.89 -17.23 1.51
N MET A 113 9.56 -18.34 1.83
CA MET A 113 10.04 -18.65 3.17
C MET A 113 11.04 -17.60 3.70
N ALA A 114 11.97 -17.14 2.88
CA ALA A 114 12.91 -16.09 3.26
C ALA A 114 12.20 -14.77 3.59
N GLY A 115 11.14 -14.44 2.84
CA GLY A 115 10.32 -13.28 3.11
C GLY A 115 9.54 -13.40 4.43
N GLU A 116 8.89 -14.54 4.67
CA GLU A 116 8.20 -14.83 5.94
C GLU A 116 9.14 -14.64 7.16
N LEU A 117 10.35 -15.18 7.08
CA LEU A 117 11.34 -15.08 8.15
C LEU A 117 11.82 -13.63 8.38
N ALA A 118 11.99 -12.87 7.30
CA ALA A 118 12.43 -11.48 7.38
C ALA A 118 11.32 -10.54 7.89
N GLU A 119 10.05 -10.82 7.57
CA GLU A 119 8.91 -10.09 8.13
C GLU A 119 8.81 -10.30 9.64
N ALA A 120 8.85 -11.56 10.11
CA ALA A 120 8.75 -11.87 11.53
C ALA A 120 9.77 -11.05 12.36
N ARG A 121 11.02 -10.94 11.87
CA ARG A 121 12.11 -10.23 12.54
C ARG A 121 11.94 -8.70 12.60
N ARG A 122 11.42 -8.05 11.56
CA ARG A 122 11.37 -6.56 11.51
C ARG A 122 10.39 -5.97 12.52
N THR A 123 9.37 -6.73 12.86
CA THR A 123 8.24 -6.28 13.68
C THR A 123 8.31 -6.73 15.14
N ASP A 124 9.23 -7.65 15.46
CA ASP A 124 9.61 -8.03 16.83
C ASP A 124 10.28 -6.87 17.62
N MET A 125 10.52 -5.72 16.97
CA MET A 125 11.01 -4.48 17.59
C MET A 125 9.88 -3.58 18.15
N GLY A 126 8.65 -4.09 18.28
CA GLY A 126 7.46 -3.33 18.68
C GLY A 126 7.24 -3.19 20.20
N ILE A 127 7.80 -2.10 20.76
CA ILE A 127 7.42 -1.41 22.01
C ILE A 127 7.91 -2.03 23.34
N GLY A 128 9.04 -1.48 23.80
CA GLY A 128 9.23 -1.19 25.22
C GLY A 128 8.18 -0.18 25.68
N SER A 129 7.50 -0.51 26.77
CA SER A 129 6.44 0.25 27.42
C SER A 129 6.66 1.77 27.36
N ALA A 130 5.76 2.49 26.69
CA ALA A 130 5.71 3.94 26.85
C ALA A 130 5.47 4.27 28.34
N PRO A 131 6.21 5.22 28.93
CA PRO A 131 5.97 5.64 30.31
C PRO A 131 4.58 6.26 30.40
N GLY A 132 3.65 5.58 31.07
CA GLY A 132 2.24 6.00 31.20
C GLY A 132 1.20 5.02 30.62
N SER A 133 1.61 3.86 30.10
CA SER A 133 0.67 2.75 29.86
C SER A 133 0.10 2.27 31.20
N PRO A 134 -1.22 2.08 31.36
CA PRO A 134 -1.78 1.50 32.57
C PRO A 134 -1.23 0.08 32.78
N ASP A 135 -0.92 -0.27 34.03
CA ASP A 135 -0.43 -1.61 34.43
C ASP A 135 -1.44 -2.75 34.18
N HIS A 136 -2.69 -2.42 33.83
CA HIS A 136 -3.73 -3.35 33.41
C HIS A 136 -4.67 -2.68 32.41
N ILE A 137 -4.47 -2.95 31.13
CA ILE A 137 -5.55 -2.90 30.14
C ILE A 137 -5.82 -4.35 29.77
N ASP A 138 -7.04 -4.81 30.00
CA ASP A 138 -7.47 -6.10 29.47
C ASP A 138 -7.47 -6.00 27.94
N PHE A 139 -6.48 -6.62 27.30
CA PHE A 139 -6.34 -6.72 25.84
C PHE A 139 -7.37 -7.71 25.26
N VAL A 140 -8.65 -7.54 25.60
CA VAL A 140 -9.73 -8.46 25.20
C VAL A 140 -9.80 -8.63 23.68
N TYR A 141 -9.52 -7.55 22.93
CA TYR A 141 -9.77 -7.48 21.49
C TYR A 141 -8.55 -7.14 20.62
N GLY A 142 -7.38 -6.88 21.22
CA GLY A 142 -6.11 -6.67 20.51
C GLY A 142 -5.84 -5.25 19.99
N TYR A 143 -6.83 -4.48 19.53
CA TYR A 143 -6.59 -3.11 19.05
C TYR A 143 -6.71 -2.09 20.19
N LEU A 144 -5.63 -1.37 20.47
CA LEU A 144 -5.59 -0.36 21.52
C LEU A 144 -5.59 1.05 20.92
N SER A 145 -6.58 1.85 21.30
CA SER A 145 -6.70 3.25 20.90
C SER A 145 -6.57 4.18 22.10
N SER A 146 -5.83 5.28 21.92
CA SER A 146 -5.75 6.36 22.90
C SER A 146 -6.32 7.66 22.33
N TYR A 147 -6.97 8.43 23.18
CA TYR A 147 -7.46 9.76 22.89
C TYR A 147 -7.13 10.68 24.06
N ARG A 148 -6.17 11.58 23.86
CA ARG A 148 -5.74 12.57 24.84
C ARG A 148 -6.34 13.92 24.50
N ALA A 149 -7.15 14.49 25.38
CA ALA A 149 -7.73 15.82 25.25
C ALA A 149 -7.62 16.57 26.58
N ALA A 150 -7.22 17.85 26.53
CA ALA A 150 -7.12 18.71 27.72
C ALA A 150 -6.31 18.09 28.90
N GLY A 151 -5.26 17.32 28.60
CA GLY A 151 -4.41 16.68 29.60
C GLY A 151 -4.94 15.35 30.16
N HIS A 152 -6.12 14.90 29.73
CA HIS A 152 -6.70 13.61 30.11
C HIS A 152 -6.63 12.63 28.95
N THR A 153 -6.10 11.42 29.20
CA THR A 153 -6.05 10.34 28.21
C THR A 153 -7.11 9.29 28.52
N THR A 154 -7.92 8.99 27.52
CA THR A 154 -8.85 7.86 27.52
C THR A 154 -8.32 6.75 26.61
N TRP A 155 -8.56 5.51 27.00
CA TRP A 155 -8.11 4.33 26.27
C TRP A 155 -9.29 3.43 25.95
N ALA A 156 -9.22 2.71 24.84
CA ALA A 156 -10.20 1.70 24.46
C ALA A 156 -9.52 0.50 23.78
N SER A 157 -9.91 -0.71 24.20
CA SER A 157 -9.58 -1.99 23.56
C SER A 157 -10.73 -2.36 22.64
N LEU A 158 -10.46 -2.50 21.34
CA LEU A 158 -11.45 -2.56 20.27
C LEU A 158 -11.20 -3.76 19.33
N PRO A 159 -12.24 -4.31 18.68
CA PRO A 159 -12.17 -5.55 17.88
C PRO A 159 -11.51 -5.40 16.51
N SER A 160 -11.44 -4.18 15.98
CA SER A 160 -10.85 -3.94 14.66
C SER A 160 -10.28 -2.54 14.53
N TRP A 161 -9.50 -2.33 13.47
CA TRP A 161 -8.93 -1.02 13.14
C TRP A 161 -10.02 -0.03 12.71
N SER A 162 -11.06 -0.49 12.02
CA SER A 162 -12.22 0.32 11.66
C SER A 162 -12.99 0.79 12.89
N THR A 163 -13.24 -0.10 13.86
CA THR A 163 -13.90 0.27 15.13
C THR A 163 -13.04 1.25 15.93
N ALA A 164 -11.71 1.11 15.90
CA ALA A 164 -10.78 2.09 16.46
C ALA A 164 -10.95 3.49 15.86
N ARG A 165 -11.04 3.60 14.54
CA ARG A 165 -11.29 4.89 13.88
C ARG A 165 -12.68 5.45 14.23
N ARG A 166 -13.74 4.63 14.22
CA ARG A 166 -15.11 5.04 14.61
C ARG A 166 -15.15 5.57 16.03
N TRP A 167 -14.52 4.87 16.97
CA TRP A 167 -14.43 5.32 18.37
C TRP A 167 -13.74 6.68 18.49
N LEU A 168 -12.65 6.91 17.76
CA LEU A 168 -11.99 8.23 17.72
C LEU A 168 -12.87 9.31 17.08
N ILE A 169 -13.62 9.00 16.03
CA ILE A 169 -14.60 9.91 15.41
C ILE A 169 -15.67 10.31 16.42
N ASP A 170 -16.21 9.36 17.19
CA ASP A 170 -17.23 9.61 18.22
C ASP A 170 -16.67 10.46 19.37
N ARG A 171 -15.43 10.19 19.81
CA ARG A 171 -14.73 10.98 20.83
C ARG A 171 -14.47 12.41 20.37
N ALA A 172 -14.02 12.57 19.13
CA ALA A 172 -13.81 13.86 18.50
C ALA A 172 -15.12 14.67 18.43
N ALA A 173 -16.23 14.03 18.02
CA ALA A 173 -17.55 14.67 17.95
C ALA A 173 -18.10 15.09 19.33
N ALA A 174 -17.77 14.35 20.39
CA ALA A 174 -18.15 14.69 21.76
C ALA A 174 -17.26 15.77 22.41
N THR A 175 -16.16 16.14 21.76
CA THR A 175 -15.20 17.15 22.25
C THR A 175 -15.42 18.47 21.51
N ALA A 176 -15.19 19.61 22.18
CA ALA A 176 -15.29 20.91 21.49
C ALA A 176 -14.31 20.96 20.31
N PRO A 177 -14.72 21.38 19.09
CA PRO A 177 -13.95 21.21 17.86
C PRO A 177 -12.52 21.76 17.91
N GLU A 178 -12.31 22.88 18.60
CA GLU A 178 -11.00 23.57 18.71
C GLU A 178 -10.06 22.97 19.76
N THR A 179 -10.51 21.96 20.52
CA THR A 179 -9.70 21.33 21.56
C THR A 179 -8.53 20.59 20.92
N ARG A 180 -7.32 20.78 21.46
CA ARG A 180 -6.13 20.04 21.03
C ARG A 180 -6.18 18.60 21.53
N VAL A 181 -5.92 17.68 20.61
CA VAL A 181 -5.99 16.25 20.85
C VAL A 181 -4.77 15.53 20.29
N ASP A 182 -4.42 14.43 20.96
CA ASP A 182 -3.43 13.48 20.48
C ASP A 182 -4.03 12.08 20.50
N ILE A 183 -3.69 11.27 19.49
CA ILE A 183 -4.24 9.93 19.31
C ILE A 183 -3.15 8.93 18.95
N THR A 184 -3.38 7.68 19.33
CA THR A 184 -2.60 6.53 18.86
C THR A 184 -3.53 5.36 18.63
N ILE A 185 -3.31 4.59 17.57
CA ILE A 185 -3.90 3.27 17.37
C ILE A 185 -2.77 2.26 17.21
N THR A 186 -2.83 1.17 17.98
CA THR A 186 -1.98 -0.01 17.81
C THR A 186 -2.84 -1.24 17.61
N GLY A 187 -2.32 -2.25 16.90
CA GLY A 187 -3.00 -3.53 16.70
C GLY A 187 -2.06 -4.72 16.79
N PRO A 188 -2.59 -5.94 16.95
CA PRO A 188 -1.78 -7.15 17.01
C PRO A 188 -1.25 -7.50 15.62
N ASP A 189 -0.03 -8.00 15.55
CA ASP A 189 0.54 -8.61 14.35
C ASP A 189 0.88 -10.07 14.64
N PRO A 190 -0.03 -11.01 14.31
CA PRO A 190 0.10 -12.41 14.70
C PRO A 190 1.29 -13.13 14.03
N HIS A 191 1.86 -12.57 12.96
CA HIS A 191 2.96 -13.19 12.23
C HIS A 191 4.33 -12.78 12.74
N SER A 192 4.44 -11.55 13.23
CA SER A 192 5.64 -11.09 13.91
C SER A 192 5.64 -11.38 15.40
N GLY A 193 4.47 -11.67 15.98
CA GLY A 193 4.32 -11.81 17.43
C GLY A 193 4.22 -10.47 18.15
N ALA A 194 4.26 -9.35 17.43
CA ALA A 194 4.13 -8.03 18.04
C ALA A 194 2.70 -7.85 18.56
N ALA A 195 2.55 -7.75 19.89
CA ALA A 195 1.26 -7.54 20.53
C ALA A 195 0.66 -6.14 20.23
N ALA A 196 1.52 -5.14 19.93
CA ALA A 196 1.13 -3.76 19.70
C ALA A 196 1.96 -3.11 18.58
N ARG A 197 1.63 -3.42 17.33
CA ARG A 197 2.17 -2.74 16.14
C ARG A 197 1.51 -1.37 15.98
N PRO A 198 2.29 -0.27 15.83
CA PRO A 198 1.72 1.06 15.63
C PRO A 198 1.06 1.16 14.25
N LEU A 199 -0.21 1.58 14.23
CA LEU A 199 -1.02 1.74 13.01
C LEU A 199 -1.17 3.19 12.62
N MET A 200 -1.49 4.05 13.59
CA MET A 200 -1.82 5.44 13.35
C MET A 200 -1.47 6.31 14.56
N THR A 201 -1.01 7.53 14.30
CA THR A 201 -0.75 8.54 15.32
C THR A 201 -1.24 9.90 14.85
N GLY A 202 -1.52 10.79 15.79
CA GLY A 202 -1.82 12.19 15.50
C GLY A 202 -1.48 13.03 16.71
N THR A 203 -0.86 14.18 16.50
CA THR A 203 -0.42 15.06 17.58
C THR A 203 -0.79 16.51 17.32
N ASP A 204 -1.24 17.22 18.36
CA ASP A 204 -1.67 18.64 18.31
C ASP A 204 -2.77 18.95 17.27
N LEU A 205 -3.59 17.95 16.93
CA LEU A 205 -4.74 18.11 16.05
C LEU A 205 -5.86 18.82 16.79
N THR A 206 -6.71 19.57 16.10
CA THR A 206 -8.01 19.93 16.69
C THR A 206 -8.95 18.72 16.64
N ALA A 207 -9.91 18.62 17.58
CA ALA A 207 -10.92 17.57 17.55
C ALA A 207 -11.72 17.57 16.23
N GLY A 208 -11.98 18.76 15.67
CA GLY A 208 -12.58 18.91 14.33
C GLY A 208 -11.70 18.31 13.22
N GLU A 209 -10.41 18.69 13.17
CA GLU A 209 -9.45 18.18 12.18
C GLU A 209 -9.32 16.66 12.23
N LEU A 210 -9.26 16.08 13.44
CA LEU A 210 -9.21 14.64 13.64
C LEU A 210 -10.46 13.96 13.07
N GLY A 211 -11.65 14.46 13.42
CA GLY A 211 -12.91 13.91 12.95
C GLY A 211 -13.03 13.94 11.42
N ASP A 212 -12.61 15.04 10.79
CA ASP A 212 -12.67 15.20 9.34
C ASP A 212 -11.68 14.28 8.62
N GLN A 213 -10.43 14.19 9.09
CA GLN A 213 -9.43 13.30 8.50
C GLN A 213 -9.80 11.82 8.63
N LEU A 214 -10.30 11.39 9.79
CA LEU A 214 -10.70 9.99 9.97
C LEU A 214 -11.92 9.61 9.11
N ARG A 215 -12.92 10.49 8.98
CA ARG A 215 -14.05 10.26 8.07
C ARG A 215 -13.61 10.24 6.62
N HIS A 216 -12.68 11.12 6.25
CA HIS A 216 -12.09 11.14 4.91
C HIS A 216 -11.35 9.83 4.61
N LEU A 217 -10.54 9.33 5.55
CA LEU A 217 -9.89 8.03 5.44
C LEU A 217 -10.91 6.90 5.25
N ASP A 218 -11.98 6.83 6.05
CA ASP A 218 -13.01 5.79 5.89
C ASP A 218 -13.71 5.85 4.52
N GLN A 219 -13.91 7.05 3.97
CA GLN A 219 -14.43 7.21 2.61
C GLN A 219 -13.47 6.67 1.54
N LEU A 220 -12.17 6.97 1.66
CA LEU A 220 -11.14 6.54 0.72
C LEU A 220 -10.93 5.02 0.74
N LEU A 221 -10.93 4.44 1.94
CA LEU A 221 -10.77 3.02 2.18
C LEU A 221 -11.97 2.19 1.68
N GLY A 222 -13.08 2.84 1.33
CA GLY A 222 -14.31 2.16 0.96
C GLY A 222 -14.89 1.35 2.12
N THR A 223 -14.53 1.69 3.36
CA THR A 223 -15.22 1.26 4.59
C THR A 223 -16.51 2.04 4.80
N ALA A 224 -16.95 2.77 3.77
CA ALA A 224 -18.17 3.55 3.73
C ALA A 224 -19.35 2.77 4.32
N ALA A 225 -20.08 3.48 5.17
CA ALA A 225 -21.07 2.94 6.09
C ALA A 225 -21.97 1.90 5.42
N ILE A 226 -21.85 0.66 5.91
CA ILE A 226 -22.96 -0.28 5.87
C ILE A 226 -24.22 0.50 6.26
N PRO A 227 -25.29 0.46 5.43
CA PRO A 227 -26.51 1.22 5.66
C PRO A 227 -26.97 1.12 7.12
N LEU A 228 -27.27 2.27 7.73
CA LEU A 228 -27.70 2.34 9.13
C LEU A 228 -29.05 1.66 9.33
N ASP A 229 -29.92 1.75 8.33
CA ASP A 229 -31.25 1.17 8.35
C ASP A 229 -31.31 -0.13 7.53
N PRO A 230 -32.08 -1.13 7.99
CA PRO A 230 -32.40 -2.29 7.17
C PRO A 230 -33.03 -1.86 5.87
N SER A 231 -32.71 -2.58 4.79
CA SER A 231 -33.32 -2.31 3.51
C SER A 231 -34.83 -2.54 3.56
N THR A 232 -35.57 -1.82 2.72
CA THR A 232 -37.00 -2.06 2.54
C THR A 232 -37.33 -3.44 1.97
N GLN A 233 -36.31 -4.16 1.48
CA GLN A 233 -36.45 -5.48 0.86
C GLN A 233 -35.42 -6.44 1.47
N SER A 234 -35.84 -7.29 2.41
CA SER A 234 -34.96 -8.17 3.20
C SER A 234 -33.95 -8.98 2.36
N TRP A 235 -34.33 -9.41 1.15
CA TRP A 235 -33.43 -10.14 0.26
C TRP A 235 -32.18 -9.33 -0.15
N LEU A 236 -32.25 -7.99 -0.17
CA LEU A 236 -31.08 -7.14 -0.41
C LEU A 236 -30.08 -7.23 0.74
N ASP A 237 -30.57 -7.37 1.97
CA ASP A 237 -29.70 -7.51 3.14
C ASP A 237 -29.09 -8.91 3.23
N ASP A 238 -29.83 -9.96 2.84
CA ASP A 238 -29.30 -11.31 2.66
C ASP A 238 -28.15 -11.33 1.63
N VAL A 239 -28.37 -10.71 0.45
CA VAL A 239 -27.34 -10.61 -0.60
C VAL A 239 -26.11 -9.83 -0.12
N ARG A 240 -26.31 -8.73 0.63
CA ARG A 240 -25.20 -7.96 1.21
C ARG A 240 -24.42 -8.78 2.23
N TYR A 241 -25.11 -9.53 3.08
CA TYR A 241 -24.49 -10.42 4.05
C TYR A 241 -23.63 -11.46 3.34
N ASP A 242 -24.16 -12.13 2.32
CA ASP A 242 -23.41 -13.12 1.54
C ASP A 242 -22.17 -12.50 0.87
N VAL A 243 -22.30 -11.31 0.28
CA VAL A 243 -21.16 -10.59 -0.33
C VAL A 243 -20.08 -10.25 0.70
N LEU A 244 -20.47 -9.84 1.92
CA LEU A 244 -19.50 -9.58 2.99
C LEU A 244 -18.83 -10.87 3.47
N CYS A 245 -19.57 -11.96 3.62
CA CYS A 245 -19.02 -13.28 3.97
C CYS A 245 -18.06 -13.81 2.89
N ASP A 246 -18.36 -13.59 1.62
CA ASP A 246 -17.47 -13.94 0.50
C ASP A 246 -16.20 -13.08 0.52
N ALA A 247 -16.34 -11.77 0.77
CA ALA A 247 -15.18 -10.88 0.94
C ALA A 247 -14.31 -11.31 2.13
N TYR A 248 -14.92 -11.73 3.25
CA TYR A 248 -14.21 -12.26 4.42
C TYR A 248 -13.48 -13.55 4.08
N ARG A 249 -14.15 -14.52 3.45
CA ARG A 249 -13.54 -15.78 3.01
C ARG A 249 -12.36 -15.54 2.07
N ASN A 250 -12.53 -14.70 1.05
CA ASN A 250 -11.47 -14.38 0.10
C ASN A 250 -10.29 -13.71 0.79
N THR A 251 -10.54 -12.78 1.72
CA THR A 251 -9.49 -12.12 2.50
C THR A 251 -8.71 -13.12 3.37
N LEU A 252 -9.39 -14.10 3.97
CA LEU A 252 -8.72 -15.16 4.74
C LEU A 252 -7.89 -16.10 3.87
N ILE A 253 -8.37 -16.41 2.65
CA ILE A 253 -7.60 -17.20 1.67
C ILE A 253 -6.35 -16.42 1.26
N ASP A 254 -6.50 -15.14 0.93
CA ASP A 254 -5.38 -14.26 0.56
C ASP A 254 -4.38 -14.12 1.72
N HIS A 255 -4.87 -14.00 2.96
CA HIS A 255 -4.03 -13.97 4.16
C HIS A 255 -3.23 -15.27 4.36
N ALA A 256 -3.85 -16.43 4.13
CA ALA A 256 -3.21 -17.74 4.23
C ALA A 256 -2.29 -18.05 3.04
N ASN A 257 -2.40 -17.30 1.94
CA ASN A 257 -1.65 -17.54 0.72
C ASN A 257 -0.14 -17.26 0.93
N PRO A 258 0.75 -18.22 0.61
CA PRO A 258 2.20 -18.01 0.69
C PRO A 258 2.68 -16.77 -0.06
N TRP A 259 2.04 -16.40 -1.18
CA TRP A 259 2.38 -15.22 -1.98
C TRP A 259 2.10 -13.89 -1.31
N ALA A 260 1.32 -13.86 -0.23
CA ALA A 260 0.97 -12.62 0.48
C ALA A 260 2.09 -12.07 1.38
N VAL A 261 3.29 -12.64 1.35
CA VAL A 261 4.49 -12.05 1.97
C VAL A 261 4.59 -10.57 1.60
N GLY A 262 4.90 -9.72 2.57
CA GLY A 262 4.93 -8.26 2.47
C GLY A 262 3.57 -7.59 2.73
N ARG A 263 2.48 -8.37 2.71
CA ARG A 263 1.09 -7.89 2.62
C ARG A 263 0.13 -8.58 3.58
N ARG A 264 0.56 -9.66 4.26
CA ARG A 264 -0.29 -10.45 5.17
C ARG A 264 -0.94 -9.59 6.24
N PHE A 265 -0.19 -8.64 6.79
CA PHE A 265 -0.73 -7.72 7.78
C PHE A 265 -1.93 -6.92 7.26
N GLU A 266 -1.91 -6.48 6.00
CA GLU A 266 -3.04 -5.77 5.38
C GLU A 266 -4.27 -6.67 5.24
N HIS A 267 -4.08 -7.94 4.90
CA HIS A 267 -5.15 -8.92 4.84
C HIS A 267 -5.69 -9.27 6.23
N HIS A 268 -4.82 -9.35 7.24
CA HIS A 268 -5.23 -9.54 8.64
C HIS A 268 -6.10 -8.38 9.12
N LEU A 269 -5.62 -7.14 8.96
CA LEU A 269 -6.39 -5.92 9.28
C LEU A 269 -7.75 -5.92 8.59
N ARG A 270 -7.78 -6.28 7.29
CA ARG A 270 -9.03 -6.33 6.52
C ARG A 270 -9.96 -7.42 7.01
N ALA A 271 -9.44 -8.57 7.43
CA ALA A 271 -10.26 -9.66 7.95
C ALA A 271 -10.93 -9.27 9.26
N ASP A 272 -10.22 -8.58 10.16
CA ASP A 272 -10.78 -8.10 11.43
C ASP A 272 -11.83 -6.99 11.22
N ASP A 273 -11.55 -6.06 10.30
CA ASP A 273 -12.51 -5.05 9.87
C ASP A 273 -13.78 -5.70 9.29
N LEU A 274 -13.63 -6.66 8.37
CA LEU A 274 -14.76 -7.38 7.76
C LEU A 274 -15.55 -8.21 8.77
N TYR A 275 -14.88 -8.87 9.71
CA TYR A 275 -15.54 -9.62 10.77
C TYR A 275 -16.46 -8.72 11.58
N THR A 276 -15.93 -7.57 12.04
CA THR A 276 -16.70 -6.60 12.81
C THR A 276 -17.83 -6.00 11.99
N ASP A 277 -17.56 -5.65 10.73
CA ASP A 277 -18.55 -5.11 9.79
C ASP A 277 -19.70 -6.10 9.55
N ILE A 278 -19.42 -7.40 9.43
CA ILE A 278 -20.46 -8.44 9.26
C ILE A 278 -21.33 -8.56 10.51
N VAL A 279 -20.71 -8.58 11.70
CA VAL A 279 -21.45 -8.66 12.98
C VAL A 279 -22.33 -7.42 13.14
N ASP A 280 -21.74 -6.22 13.00
CA ASP A 280 -22.45 -4.94 13.08
C ASP A 280 -23.58 -4.82 12.05
N PHE A 281 -23.37 -5.33 10.83
CA PHE A 281 -24.41 -5.35 9.80
C PHE A 281 -25.55 -6.28 10.17
N THR A 282 -25.22 -7.49 10.61
CA THR A 282 -26.23 -8.51 10.88
C THR A 282 -27.13 -8.12 12.05
N ASP A 283 -26.54 -7.54 13.10
CA ASP A 283 -27.30 -7.02 14.25
C ASP A 283 -28.29 -5.92 13.84
N ARG A 284 -27.87 -5.01 12.96
CA ARG A 284 -28.72 -3.91 12.46
C ARG A 284 -29.79 -4.37 11.48
N ALA A 285 -29.43 -5.25 10.54
CA ALA A 285 -30.36 -5.80 9.56
C ALA A 285 -31.35 -6.81 10.20
N GLY A 286 -31.11 -7.21 11.45
CA GLY A 286 -31.96 -8.15 12.17
C GLY A 286 -31.92 -9.56 11.59
N LEU A 287 -30.85 -9.94 10.88
CA LEU A 287 -30.73 -11.27 10.26
C LEU A 287 -30.45 -12.36 11.31
N SER A 288 -30.11 -11.98 12.55
CA SER A 288 -29.96 -12.88 13.72
C SER A 288 -31.28 -13.48 14.25
N ARG A 289 -32.32 -13.62 13.42
CA ARG A 289 -33.62 -14.17 13.82
C ARG A 289 -34.06 -15.29 12.89
N THR A 290 -33.53 -16.48 13.14
CA THR A 290 -34.32 -17.69 12.88
C THR A 290 -35.62 -17.59 13.67
N ASP A 291 -36.72 -17.81 12.96
CA ASP A 291 -38.08 -17.94 13.45
C ASP A 291 -38.14 -18.54 14.87
N ARG A 292 -38.69 -17.77 15.81
CA ARG A 292 -39.23 -18.32 17.06
C ARG A 292 -40.42 -19.22 16.71
N GLY A 293 -40.15 -20.47 16.39
CA GLY A 293 -41.13 -21.53 16.62
C GLY A 293 -41.47 -21.53 18.11
N PRO A 294 -42.76 -21.51 18.52
CA PRO A 294 -43.12 -21.49 19.92
C PRO A 294 -42.78 -22.87 20.52
N GLY A 295 -41.69 -22.96 21.29
CA GLY A 295 -41.44 -24.12 22.16
C GLY A 295 -40.02 -24.68 22.28
N ILE A 296 -38.95 -23.95 21.94
CA ILE A 296 -37.58 -24.46 22.17
C ILE A 296 -36.80 -23.46 23.04
N ASP A 297 -36.77 -23.74 24.34
CA ASP A 297 -35.97 -23.05 25.38
C ASP A 297 -34.49 -23.51 25.35
N ALA A 298 -33.87 -23.58 24.17
CA ALA A 298 -32.45 -23.88 24.05
C ALA A 298 -31.73 -22.64 23.49
N GLU A 299 -30.72 -22.15 24.21
CA GLU A 299 -29.74 -21.17 23.72
C GLU A 299 -29.16 -21.67 22.39
N GLN A 300 -29.70 -21.21 21.27
CA GLN A 300 -29.14 -21.49 19.96
C GLN A 300 -27.86 -20.64 19.83
N PRO A 301 -26.72 -21.25 19.44
CA PRO A 301 -25.49 -20.50 19.27
C PRO A 301 -25.69 -19.39 18.23
N ASP A 302 -25.06 -18.24 18.47
CA ASP A 302 -25.01 -17.10 17.56
C ASP A 302 -24.76 -17.59 16.11
N THR A 303 -25.80 -17.54 15.28
CA THR A 303 -25.80 -18.10 13.92
C THR A 303 -24.78 -17.41 13.03
N VAL A 304 -24.48 -16.14 13.32
CA VAL A 304 -23.51 -15.34 12.57
C VAL A 304 -22.09 -15.73 12.97
N GLY A 305 -21.82 -15.73 14.28
CA GLY A 305 -20.53 -16.19 14.81
C GLY A 305 -20.19 -17.60 14.33
N SER A 306 -21.16 -18.51 14.38
CA SER A 306 -21.02 -19.89 13.88
C SER A 306 -20.65 -19.93 12.40
N ARG A 307 -21.30 -19.11 11.56
CA ARG A 307 -21.01 -19.06 10.12
C ARG A 307 -19.62 -18.47 9.82
N LEU A 308 -19.22 -17.42 10.53
CA LEU A 308 -17.89 -16.84 10.39
C LEU A 308 -16.79 -17.82 10.85
N ASP A 309 -17.05 -18.58 11.90
CA ASP A 309 -16.16 -19.65 12.35
C ASP A 309 -16.10 -20.83 11.37
N GLU A 310 -17.22 -21.22 10.75
CA GLU A 310 -17.22 -22.20 9.64
C GLU A 310 -16.34 -21.73 8.48
N ILE A 311 -16.45 -20.46 8.08
CA ILE A 311 -15.59 -19.88 7.03
C ILE A 311 -14.13 -19.96 7.46
N ARG A 312 -13.81 -19.55 8.68
CA ARG A 312 -12.44 -19.58 9.22
C ARG A 312 -11.88 -20.99 9.29
N GLN A 313 -12.66 -21.95 9.76
CA GLN A 313 -12.27 -23.37 9.82
C GLN A 313 -12.10 -23.96 8.42
N GLY A 314 -13.01 -23.64 7.49
CA GLY A 314 -12.93 -24.07 6.10
C GLY A 314 -11.66 -23.59 5.41
N VAL A 315 -11.27 -22.33 5.61
CA VAL A 315 -10.02 -21.79 5.06
C VAL A 315 -8.79 -22.44 5.74
N ARG A 316 -8.80 -22.63 7.07
CA ARG A 316 -7.71 -23.31 7.78
C ARG A 316 -7.52 -24.77 7.36
N GLY A 317 -8.60 -25.45 6.98
CA GLY A 317 -8.58 -26.82 6.47
C GLY A 317 -8.38 -26.93 4.95
N SER A 318 -8.24 -25.81 4.25
CA SER A 318 -8.00 -25.80 2.80
C SER A 318 -6.51 -26.03 2.49
N ASP A 319 -6.23 -26.76 1.42
CA ASP A 319 -4.86 -26.97 0.90
C ASP A 319 -4.33 -25.71 0.19
N ILE A 320 -4.21 -24.60 0.92
CA ILE A 320 -3.65 -23.35 0.41
C ILE A 320 -2.13 -23.47 0.40
N ASP A 321 -1.56 -23.65 -0.77
CA ASP A 321 -0.12 -23.71 -0.99
C ASP A 321 0.35 -22.66 -2.00
N TRP A 322 1.64 -22.70 -2.35
CA TRP A 322 2.25 -21.79 -3.32
C TRP A 322 1.72 -21.97 -4.75
N MET A 323 0.96 -23.02 -5.06
CA MET A 323 0.27 -23.20 -6.34
C MET A 323 -1.08 -22.49 -6.35
N THR A 324 -1.59 -22.07 -5.18
CA THR A 324 -2.76 -21.19 -5.10
C THR A 324 -2.43 -19.89 -5.85
N PRO A 325 -3.27 -19.48 -6.83
CA PRO A 325 -3.00 -18.28 -7.61
C PRO A 325 -2.70 -17.07 -6.72
N PRO A 326 -1.60 -16.35 -6.96
CA PRO A 326 -1.25 -15.18 -6.18
C PRO A 326 -2.26 -14.06 -6.41
N ARG A 327 -2.62 -13.36 -5.33
CA ARG A 327 -3.27 -12.06 -5.45
C ARG A 327 -2.22 -10.98 -5.18
N THR A 328 -1.74 -10.36 -6.24
CA THR A 328 -0.68 -9.34 -6.19
C THR A 328 -1.18 -7.95 -5.81
N SER A 329 -2.42 -7.84 -5.31
CA SER A 329 -3.03 -6.59 -4.86
C SER A 329 -3.80 -6.83 -3.58
N THR A 330 -3.72 -5.88 -2.66
CA THR A 330 -4.57 -5.84 -1.46
C THR A 330 -5.72 -4.87 -1.67
N TRP A 331 -6.66 -4.85 -0.73
CA TRP A 331 -7.73 -3.86 -0.70
C TRP A 331 -7.23 -2.40 -0.61
N LEU A 332 -6.02 -2.18 -0.07
CA LEU A 332 -5.35 -0.86 -0.06
C LEU A 332 -4.78 -0.50 -1.43
N ASP A 333 -4.22 -1.48 -2.16
CA ASP A 333 -3.85 -1.27 -3.56
C ASP A 333 -5.09 -0.95 -4.41
N GLU A 334 -6.19 -1.68 -4.21
CA GLU A 334 -7.47 -1.42 -4.87
C GLU A 334 -8.05 -0.05 -4.50
N ALA A 335 -7.83 0.45 -3.27
CA ALA A 335 -8.23 1.80 -2.86
C ALA A 335 -7.36 2.87 -3.56
N ALA A 336 -6.05 2.66 -3.65
CA ALA A 336 -5.13 3.56 -4.35
C ALA A 336 -5.43 3.62 -5.85
N ASP A 337 -5.71 2.46 -6.47
CA ASP A 337 -6.08 2.36 -7.87
C ASP A 337 -7.43 3.04 -8.13
N ARG A 338 -8.42 2.87 -7.25
CA ARG A 338 -9.71 3.59 -7.35
C ARG A 338 -9.54 5.09 -7.23
N ALA A 339 -8.70 5.57 -6.31
CA ALA A 339 -8.39 7.00 -6.19
C ALA A 339 -7.71 7.53 -7.46
N GLN A 340 -6.72 6.80 -8.01
CA GLN A 340 -6.06 7.16 -9.26
C GLN A 340 -7.04 7.17 -10.45
N GLN A 341 -7.91 6.17 -10.55
CA GLN A 341 -8.95 6.11 -11.58
C GLN A 341 -9.89 7.31 -11.50
N ARG A 342 -10.20 7.82 -10.30
CA ARG A 342 -11.01 9.05 -10.15
C ARG A 342 -10.28 10.27 -10.71
N VAL A 343 -8.98 10.44 -10.41
CA VAL A 343 -8.15 11.50 -11.03
C VAL A 343 -8.15 11.35 -12.55
N ASP A 344 -7.92 10.15 -13.06
CA ASP A 344 -7.86 9.89 -14.50
C ASP A 344 -9.20 10.13 -15.20
N GLN A 345 -10.32 9.81 -14.56
CA GLN A 345 -11.66 10.07 -15.08
C GLN A 345 -12.00 11.56 -15.03
N PHE A 346 -11.66 12.23 -13.93
CA PHE A 346 -11.85 13.67 -13.74
C PHE A 346 -11.06 14.49 -14.77
N THR A 347 -9.80 14.15 -14.98
CA THR A 347 -8.92 14.79 -15.98
C THR A 347 -9.33 14.47 -17.42
N ARG A 348 -9.79 13.25 -17.73
CA ARG A 348 -10.38 12.92 -19.04
C ARG A 348 -11.66 13.71 -19.32
N GLY A 349 -12.42 14.02 -18.29
CA GLY A 349 -13.61 14.87 -18.35
C GLY A 349 -13.33 16.37 -18.27
N ALA A 350 -12.06 16.80 -18.25
CA ALA A 350 -11.70 18.21 -18.03
C ALA A 350 -12.41 19.13 -19.03
N GLY A 351 -13.09 20.14 -18.47
CA GLY A 351 -13.90 21.09 -19.23
C GLY A 351 -13.05 21.87 -20.23
N ARG A 352 -13.52 21.91 -21.48
CA ARG A 352 -13.03 22.86 -22.49
C ARG A 352 -13.99 24.04 -22.53
N TYR A 353 -13.50 25.19 -22.11
CA TYR A 353 -14.28 26.43 -22.07
C TYR A 353 -14.05 27.19 -23.37
N ARG A 354 -15.12 27.39 -24.14
CA ARG A 354 -15.09 28.18 -25.37
C ARG A 354 -15.92 29.44 -25.20
N TYR A 355 -15.32 30.59 -25.49
CA TYR A 355 -16.04 31.86 -25.45
C TYR A 355 -15.56 32.80 -26.56
N GLY A 356 -16.41 33.76 -26.92
CA GLY A 356 -16.12 34.71 -28.00
C GLY A 356 -14.99 35.67 -27.64
N ASN A 357 -14.09 35.92 -28.58
CA ASN A 357 -13.11 36.99 -28.46
C ASN A 357 -13.84 38.35 -28.60
N LEU A 358 -13.88 39.12 -27.51
CA LEU A 358 -14.55 40.43 -27.47
C LEU A 358 -13.95 41.45 -28.45
N THR A 359 -12.72 41.23 -28.93
CA THR A 359 -12.01 42.15 -29.83
C THR A 359 -12.14 41.79 -31.31
N ARG A 360 -12.54 40.54 -31.64
CA ARG A 360 -12.65 40.06 -33.04
C ARG A 360 -13.87 39.18 -33.22
N ALA A 361 -14.86 39.69 -33.97
CA ALA A 361 -16.02 38.91 -34.37
C ALA A 361 -15.59 37.63 -35.13
N GLY A 362 -16.27 36.51 -34.87
CA GLY A 362 -15.98 35.21 -35.51
C GLY A 362 -14.75 34.45 -34.95
N HIS A 363 -14.04 35.03 -33.97
CA HIS A 363 -12.95 34.36 -33.26
C HIS A 363 -13.41 33.92 -31.87
N LEU A 364 -13.01 32.72 -31.48
CA LEU A 364 -13.25 32.07 -30.21
C LEU A 364 -11.90 31.85 -29.51
N ILE A 365 -11.95 31.81 -28.19
CA ILE A 365 -10.86 31.38 -27.35
C ILE A 365 -11.30 30.09 -26.69
N GLU A 366 -10.45 29.06 -26.79
CA GLU A 366 -10.62 27.81 -26.08
C GLU A 366 -9.58 27.71 -24.97
N ILE A 367 -10.06 27.39 -23.78
CA ILE A 367 -9.24 27.09 -22.62
C ILE A 367 -9.56 25.68 -22.19
N GLY A 368 -8.53 24.90 -21.88
CA GLY A 368 -8.73 23.57 -21.34
C GLY A 368 -7.55 23.15 -20.49
N PHE A 369 -7.66 21.93 -19.98
CA PHE A 369 -6.61 21.27 -19.22
C PHE A 369 -6.26 19.96 -19.94
N ASP A 370 -5.02 19.79 -20.34
CA ASP A 370 -4.49 18.59 -20.97
C ASP A 370 -3.08 18.29 -20.46
N GLU A 371 -2.67 17.02 -20.44
CA GLU A 371 -1.30 16.61 -20.06
C GLU A 371 -0.81 17.23 -18.73
N HIS A 372 -1.71 17.42 -17.76
CA HIS A 372 -1.45 18.09 -16.48
C HIS A 372 -1.08 19.57 -16.57
N GLN A 373 -1.50 20.26 -17.63
CA GLN A 373 -1.24 21.67 -17.88
C GLN A 373 -2.50 22.37 -18.36
N TRP A 374 -2.63 23.64 -17.98
CA TRP A 374 -3.64 24.52 -18.56
C TRP A 374 -3.17 24.97 -19.94
N TYR A 375 -4.08 25.09 -20.88
CA TYR A 375 -3.78 25.71 -22.17
C TYR A 375 -4.82 26.73 -22.58
N ALA A 376 -4.39 27.68 -23.39
CA ALA A 376 -5.25 28.62 -24.11
C ALA A 376 -4.88 28.62 -25.59
N GLN A 377 -5.89 28.58 -26.45
CA GLN A 377 -5.72 28.61 -27.90
C GLN A 377 -6.81 29.40 -28.62
N HIS A 378 -6.44 29.99 -29.75
CA HIS A 378 -7.36 30.73 -30.60
C HIS A 378 -7.95 29.82 -31.67
N ILE A 379 -9.25 29.98 -31.85
CA ILE A 379 -10.04 29.24 -32.84
C ILE A 379 -10.83 30.28 -33.62
N HIS A 380 -10.87 30.20 -34.95
CA HIS A 380 -11.86 30.94 -35.73
C HIS A 380 -12.83 29.97 -36.40
N THR A 381 -14.01 30.49 -36.72
CA THR A 381 -14.95 29.73 -37.57
C THR A 381 -14.46 29.82 -39.01
N GLY A 382 -14.25 28.66 -39.64
CA GLY A 382 -13.85 28.56 -41.05
C GLY A 382 -14.89 29.15 -42.00
N GLU A 383 -14.52 29.29 -43.27
CA GLU A 383 -15.34 29.94 -44.30
C GLU A 383 -16.73 29.28 -44.50
N ASP A 384 -16.87 28.02 -44.10
CA ASP A 384 -18.13 27.27 -44.14
C ASP A 384 -19.08 27.59 -42.97
N GLY A 385 -18.66 28.45 -42.04
CA GLY A 385 -19.44 28.85 -40.86
C GLY A 385 -19.63 27.73 -39.82
N ARG A 386 -18.97 26.58 -39.98
CA ARG A 386 -19.19 25.38 -39.16
C ARG A 386 -17.90 24.74 -38.64
N THR A 387 -16.82 24.81 -39.41
CA THR A 387 -15.54 24.24 -38.99
C THR A 387 -14.83 25.17 -38.02
N SER A 388 -14.23 24.61 -36.98
CA SER A 388 -13.33 25.32 -36.08
C SER A 388 -11.91 25.16 -36.61
N VAL A 389 -11.27 26.27 -36.98
CA VAL A 389 -9.89 26.30 -37.48
C VAL A 389 -9.00 26.89 -36.38
N TYR A 390 -7.89 26.22 -36.10
CA TYR A 390 -6.97 26.56 -35.02
C TYR A 390 -5.87 27.47 -35.55
N ASP A 391 -5.80 28.71 -35.05
CA ASP A 391 -4.91 29.76 -35.56
C ASP A 391 -3.48 29.63 -35.07
N THR A 392 -3.31 29.12 -33.85
CA THR A 392 -2.03 29.10 -33.14
C THR A 392 -1.87 27.79 -32.38
N PRO A 393 -0.63 27.29 -32.21
CA PRO A 393 -0.37 26.24 -31.23
C PRO A 393 -0.81 26.71 -29.83
N PRO A 394 -1.28 25.80 -28.97
CA PRO A 394 -1.76 26.15 -27.64
C PRO A 394 -0.65 26.73 -26.77
N SER A 395 -0.92 27.86 -26.12
CA SER A 395 -0.06 28.41 -25.07
C SER A 395 -0.33 27.61 -23.79
N ARG A 396 0.71 27.11 -23.13
CA ARG A 396 0.59 26.23 -21.96
C ARG A 396 1.06 26.91 -20.67
N TYR A 397 0.37 26.60 -19.58
CA TYR A 397 0.54 27.20 -18.26
C TYR A 397 0.50 26.10 -17.20
N ARG A 398 1.28 26.26 -16.13
CA ARG A 398 1.36 25.26 -15.05
C ARG A 398 0.20 25.35 -14.06
N SER A 399 -0.45 26.51 -13.96
CA SER A 399 -1.60 26.72 -13.08
C SER A 399 -2.62 27.68 -13.69
N CYS A 400 -3.84 27.64 -13.16
CA CYS A 400 -4.92 28.58 -13.48
C CYS A 400 -4.46 30.00 -13.15
N ASP A 401 -3.80 30.22 -12.01
CA ASP A 401 -3.33 31.56 -11.64
C ASP A 401 -2.26 32.08 -12.60
N GLU A 402 -1.39 31.23 -13.14
CA GLU A 402 -0.44 31.62 -14.19
C GLU A 402 -1.16 32.00 -15.48
N LEU A 403 -2.17 31.23 -15.88
CA LEU A 403 -3.01 31.53 -17.05
C LEU A 403 -3.79 32.85 -16.85
N VAL A 404 -4.41 33.04 -15.69
CA VAL A 404 -5.16 34.25 -15.33
C VAL A 404 -4.24 35.47 -15.25
N ALA A 405 -3.04 35.32 -14.68
CA ALA A 405 -2.05 36.38 -14.63
C ALA A 405 -1.54 36.74 -16.03
N ALA A 406 -1.31 35.75 -16.90
CA ALA A 406 -0.91 35.96 -18.29
C ALA A 406 -2.01 36.67 -19.10
N ALA A 407 -3.28 36.34 -18.85
CA ALA A 407 -4.43 37.04 -19.40
C ALA A 407 -4.53 38.50 -18.92
N ALA A 408 -4.11 38.80 -17.69
CA ALA A 408 -4.19 40.13 -17.07
C ALA A 408 -2.99 41.06 -17.38
N THR A 409 -1.78 40.51 -17.61
CA THR A 409 -0.54 41.31 -17.73
C THR A 409 -0.16 41.70 -19.16
N PHE A 410 -1.00 41.39 -20.15
CA PHE A 410 -0.73 41.65 -21.56
C PHE A 410 -1.10 43.09 -22.02
N GLU A 411 -0.86 44.10 -21.18
CA GLU A 411 -0.86 45.50 -21.61
C GLU A 411 0.43 45.80 -22.41
N ALA A 412 0.32 45.64 -23.74
CA ALA A 412 1.15 46.23 -24.79
C ALA A 412 2.61 46.60 -24.43
N THR A 413 3.54 45.65 -24.54
CA THR A 413 4.96 45.98 -24.75
C THR A 413 5.11 46.64 -26.12
N PRO A 414 5.61 47.89 -26.24
CA PRO A 414 5.74 48.55 -27.53
C PRO A 414 6.81 47.85 -28.38
N GLY A 415 6.43 47.31 -29.55
CA GLY A 415 7.38 46.87 -30.59
C GLY A 415 7.47 45.36 -30.86
N GLN A 416 6.81 44.50 -30.06
CA GLN A 416 6.56 43.11 -30.46
C GLN A 416 5.09 42.99 -30.91
N GLN A 417 4.83 42.23 -31.98
CA GLN A 417 3.45 41.92 -32.39
C GLN A 417 2.71 41.36 -31.17
N PRO A 418 1.66 42.05 -30.68
CA PRO A 418 0.97 41.62 -29.48
C PRO A 418 0.26 40.31 -29.79
N ALA A 419 0.56 39.25 -29.03
CA ALA A 419 -0.36 38.13 -28.92
C ALA A 419 -1.73 38.71 -28.48
N PRO A 420 -2.83 38.35 -29.17
CA PRO A 420 -4.09 39.05 -28.99
C PRO A 420 -4.67 38.85 -27.59
N TYR A 421 -5.12 39.95 -26.99
CA TYR A 421 -5.74 40.09 -25.67
C TYR A 421 -6.76 38.97 -25.36
N VAL A 422 -6.52 38.22 -24.28
CA VAL A 422 -7.41 37.17 -23.76
C VAL A 422 -8.08 37.70 -22.49
N SER A 423 -9.20 38.41 -22.61
CA SER A 423 -10.04 38.69 -21.44
C SER A 423 -10.80 37.43 -21.05
N LEU A 424 -10.58 36.92 -19.83
CA LEU A 424 -11.25 35.74 -19.30
C LEU A 424 -12.57 36.15 -18.64
N PRO A 425 -13.72 35.56 -19.01
CA PRO A 425 -14.96 35.75 -18.27
C PRO A 425 -14.82 35.25 -16.83
N ASP A 426 -15.36 35.98 -15.85
CA ASP A 426 -15.31 35.60 -14.43
C ASP A 426 -15.90 34.20 -14.16
N THR A 427 -16.91 33.80 -14.95
CA THR A 427 -17.50 32.46 -14.88
C THR A 427 -16.49 31.37 -15.20
N VAL A 428 -15.68 31.58 -16.25
CA VAL A 428 -14.62 30.66 -16.67
C VAL A 428 -13.52 30.60 -15.62
N VAL A 429 -13.08 31.75 -15.09
CA VAL A 429 -12.06 31.79 -14.02
C VAL A 429 -12.52 31.03 -12.77
N ARG A 430 -13.79 31.19 -12.37
CA ARG A 430 -14.36 30.49 -11.23
C ARG A 430 -14.43 28.97 -11.46
N GLU A 431 -14.82 28.54 -12.66
CA GLU A 431 -14.87 27.12 -13.03
C GLU A 431 -13.47 26.49 -13.09
N MET A 432 -12.48 27.22 -13.63
CA MET A 432 -11.08 26.78 -13.63
C MET A 432 -10.53 26.61 -12.21
N ARG A 433 -10.79 27.58 -11.31
CA ARG A 433 -10.39 27.49 -9.90
C ARG A 433 -11.12 26.39 -9.14
N ALA A 434 -12.39 26.12 -9.48
CA ALA A 434 -13.11 24.96 -8.93
C ALA A 434 -12.45 23.65 -9.39
N PHE A 435 -12.18 23.53 -10.69
CA PHE A 435 -11.50 22.37 -11.25
C PHE A 435 -10.12 22.12 -10.59
N GLU A 436 -9.29 23.15 -10.40
CA GLU A 436 -7.99 22.96 -9.73
C GLU A 436 -8.11 22.53 -8.27
N ARG A 437 -9.08 23.08 -7.54
CA ARG A 437 -9.32 22.66 -6.15
C ARG A 437 -9.77 21.20 -6.08
N ASP A 438 -10.68 20.80 -6.96
CA ASP A 438 -11.18 19.43 -7.03
C ASP A 438 -10.07 18.46 -7.46
N LEU A 439 -9.26 18.85 -8.47
CA LEU A 439 -8.10 18.06 -8.90
C LEU A 439 -7.08 17.91 -7.76
N SER A 440 -6.73 19.01 -7.08
CA SER A 440 -5.80 18.98 -5.95
C SER A 440 -6.32 18.11 -4.80
N SER A 441 -7.64 18.13 -4.56
CA SER A 441 -8.27 17.23 -3.59
C SER A 441 -8.12 15.78 -4.00
N LEU A 442 -8.40 15.43 -5.26
CA LEU A 442 -8.26 14.05 -5.74
C LEU A 442 -6.79 13.58 -5.76
N GLU A 443 -5.85 14.47 -6.05
CA GLU A 443 -4.41 14.16 -5.94
C GLU A 443 -3.99 13.94 -4.49
N HIS A 444 -4.54 14.73 -3.56
CA HIS A 444 -4.35 14.52 -2.12
C HIS A 444 -4.94 13.17 -1.66
N ASP A 445 -6.13 12.79 -2.14
CA ASP A 445 -6.73 11.47 -1.87
C ASP A 445 -5.79 10.33 -2.28
N VAL A 446 -5.20 10.42 -3.48
CA VAL A 446 -4.23 9.43 -3.98
C VAL A 446 -2.99 9.38 -3.11
N ALA A 447 -2.45 10.54 -2.72
CA ALA A 447 -1.28 10.62 -1.84
C ALA A 447 -1.57 9.99 -0.48
N THR A 448 -2.69 10.35 0.15
CA THR A 448 -3.11 9.84 1.46
C THR A 448 -3.23 8.32 1.49
N VAL A 449 -3.89 7.72 0.48
CA VAL A 449 -4.02 6.23 0.43
C VAL A 449 -2.67 5.55 0.22
N ARG A 450 -1.80 6.12 -0.62
CA ARG A 450 -0.44 5.58 -0.85
C ARG A 450 0.41 5.66 0.42
N GLU A 451 0.40 6.82 1.09
CA GLU A 451 1.11 7.02 2.35
C GLU A 451 0.62 6.06 3.44
N LEU A 452 -0.70 5.86 3.55
CA LEU A 452 -1.28 4.91 4.49
C LEU A 452 -0.84 3.46 4.20
N ARG A 453 -0.91 3.05 2.93
CA ARG A 453 -0.45 1.73 2.50
C ARG A 453 1.03 1.52 2.79
N ASP A 454 1.87 2.49 2.45
CA ASP A 454 3.32 2.39 2.62
C ASP A 454 3.69 2.41 4.12
N ALA A 455 2.98 3.18 4.95
CA ALA A 455 3.11 3.16 6.40
C ALA A 455 2.80 1.77 6.98
N LEU A 456 1.67 1.18 6.59
CA LEU A 456 1.28 -0.16 7.03
C LEU A 456 2.29 -1.22 6.60
N ARG A 457 2.77 -1.21 5.36
CA ARG A 457 3.79 -2.15 4.86
C ARG A 457 5.13 -2.02 5.58
N THR A 458 5.55 -0.80 5.87
CA THR A 458 6.84 -0.54 6.53
C THR A 458 6.77 -0.67 8.05
N GLY A 459 5.58 -0.87 8.63
CA GLY A 459 5.39 -0.97 10.08
C GLY A 459 5.54 0.37 10.81
N ARG A 460 5.44 1.48 10.07
CA ARG A 460 5.43 2.84 10.63
C ARG A 460 3.99 3.28 10.85
N PRO A 461 3.70 4.06 11.91
CA PRO A 461 2.36 4.63 12.05
C PRO A 461 2.08 5.63 10.93
N HIS A 462 0.88 5.55 10.34
CA HIS A 462 0.36 6.64 9.52
C HIS A 462 0.11 7.86 10.41
N THR A 463 0.71 8.99 10.06
CA THR A 463 0.61 10.20 10.88
C THR A 463 -0.46 11.12 10.32
N LEU A 464 -1.49 11.39 11.12
CA LEU A 464 -2.48 12.41 10.82
C LEU A 464 -1.85 13.78 10.99
N HIS A 465 -2.04 14.65 10.00
CA HIS A 465 -1.37 15.93 9.91
C HIS A 465 -2.32 17.07 10.21
N ARG A 466 -1.83 18.10 10.90
CA ARG A 466 -2.60 19.33 11.09
C ARG A 466 -2.85 19.97 9.73
N ASN A 467 -4.09 20.39 9.49
CA ASN A 467 -4.43 21.19 8.32
C ASN A 467 -3.76 22.56 8.48
N GLN A 468 -2.55 22.71 7.93
CA GLN A 468 -1.96 24.03 7.84
C GLN A 468 -2.82 24.82 6.84
N PRO A 469 -3.42 25.95 7.23
CA PRO A 469 -4.04 26.83 6.25
C PRO A 469 -2.96 27.15 5.21
N PRO A 470 -3.28 27.11 3.90
CA PRO A 470 -2.32 27.38 2.85
C PRO A 470 -1.65 28.71 3.19
N THR A 471 -0.37 28.65 3.52
CA THR A 471 0.40 29.87 3.76
C THR A 471 0.35 30.61 2.45
N ALA A 472 -0.23 31.82 2.46
CA ALA A 472 -0.41 32.63 1.26
C ALA A 472 0.87 32.55 0.43
N PRO A 473 0.79 32.21 -0.87
CA PRO A 473 1.98 32.02 -1.68
C PRO A 473 2.80 33.30 -1.59
N THR A 474 3.93 33.23 -0.91
CA THR A 474 4.86 34.33 -0.88
C THR A 474 5.25 34.53 -2.34
N PRO A 475 5.05 35.71 -2.94
CA PRO A 475 5.42 35.92 -4.32
C PRO A 475 6.89 35.55 -4.44
N ARG A 476 7.17 34.48 -5.20
CA ARG A 476 8.53 34.07 -5.53
C ARG A 476 9.14 35.25 -6.26
N GLN A 477 9.89 36.07 -5.53
CA GLN A 477 10.79 37.03 -6.13
C GLN A 477 11.70 36.24 -7.07
N ALA A 478 11.73 36.67 -8.33
CA ALA A 478 12.64 36.18 -9.33
C ALA A 478 14.05 36.06 -8.74
N GLY A 479 14.69 34.93 -9.01
CA GLY A 479 15.96 34.55 -8.42
C GLY A 479 17.00 35.67 -8.51
N SER A 480 17.36 36.21 -7.34
CA SER A 480 18.68 36.78 -7.15
C SER A 480 19.60 35.65 -6.74
N ALA A 481 20.44 35.20 -7.68
CA ALA A 481 21.61 34.42 -7.35
C ALA A 481 22.48 35.26 -6.42
N ILE A 482 22.77 34.78 -5.19
CA ILE A 482 24.04 34.96 -4.47
C ILE A 482 23.98 34.21 -3.11
N SER A 483 25.09 33.50 -2.83
CA SER A 483 25.59 32.98 -1.54
C SER A 483 24.82 31.93 -0.75
N ARG A 484 25.13 30.67 -1.06
CA ARG A 484 25.38 29.64 -0.04
C ARG A 484 26.69 29.98 0.66
N ASP A 485 26.63 30.53 1.87
CA ASP A 485 27.72 30.42 2.85
C ASP A 485 27.19 30.77 4.25
N ALA A 486 26.80 29.73 5.00
CA ALA A 486 26.79 29.70 6.47
C ALA A 486 26.25 28.34 6.94
N ASN A 487 27.11 27.33 6.99
CA ASN A 487 27.14 26.25 8.00
C ASN A 487 28.18 25.18 7.64
N ARG A 488 29.40 25.61 7.33
CA ARG A 488 30.57 24.73 7.28
C ARG A 488 31.31 24.87 8.60
N ILE A 489 30.90 24.08 9.59
CA ILE A 489 31.75 23.83 10.76
C ILE A 489 32.92 22.96 10.28
N THR A 490 34.10 23.49 10.56
CA THR A 490 35.45 23.03 10.29
C THR A 490 35.70 21.58 10.70
N LEU A 491 36.09 20.75 9.73
CA LEU A 491 36.93 19.57 9.94
C LEU A 491 38.23 19.77 9.16
N THR A 492 39.32 19.85 9.93
CA THR A 492 40.71 20.04 9.49
C THR A 492 41.19 18.84 8.66
N PRO A 493 42.03 19.06 7.61
CA PRO A 493 42.38 18.02 6.65
C PRO A 493 43.61 17.21 7.06
N THR A 494 43.53 15.89 6.90
CA THR A 494 44.70 15.00 6.83
C THR A 494 45.06 14.78 5.35
N PRO A 495 46.33 14.94 4.92
CA PRO A 495 46.71 14.82 3.53
C PRO A 495 47.10 13.39 3.13
N GLY A 496 46.76 13.02 1.89
CA GLY A 496 47.44 11.98 1.11
C GLY A 496 46.74 10.63 1.02
N SER A 497 46.14 10.32 -0.13
CA SER A 497 46.70 9.33 -1.05
C SER A 497 45.80 9.16 -2.29
N GLU A 498 46.46 8.78 -3.37
CA GLU A 498 46.07 8.61 -4.77
C GLU A 498 44.63 8.14 -5.06
N ARG A 499 43.99 8.82 -6.03
CA ARG A 499 42.82 8.28 -6.75
C ARG A 499 43.24 7.02 -7.51
N PRO A 500 42.56 5.87 -7.34
CA PRO A 500 42.68 4.78 -8.29
C PRO A 500 41.97 5.16 -9.60
N THR A 501 42.66 4.92 -10.69
CA THR A 501 42.17 4.94 -12.07
C THR A 501 40.88 4.10 -12.21
N PRO A 502 39.85 4.56 -12.91
CA PRO A 502 38.66 3.75 -13.16
C PRO A 502 39.00 2.50 -13.98
N PRO A 503 38.40 1.33 -13.68
CA PRO A 503 38.64 0.11 -14.45
C PRO A 503 38.09 0.23 -15.88
N ALA A 504 38.82 -0.35 -16.82
CA ALA A 504 38.48 -0.43 -18.24
C ALA A 504 37.11 -1.11 -18.44
N GLN A 505 36.28 -0.51 -19.31
CA GLN A 505 35.01 -1.08 -19.73
C GLN A 505 35.22 -2.46 -20.36
N PRO A 506 34.49 -3.51 -19.94
CA PRO A 506 34.51 -4.78 -20.64
C PRO A 506 33.83 -4.64 -22.01
N ALA A 507 34.49 -5.20 -23.03
CA ALA A 507 34.08 -5.18 -24.42
C ALA A 507 32.66 -5.77 -24.62
N LYS A 508 31.89 -5.11 -25.49
CA LYS A 508 30.57 -5.55 -25.95
C LYS A 508 30.63 -7.01 -26.43
N GLN A 509 29.89 -7.89 -25.76
CA GLN A 509 29.59 -9.23 -26.28
C GLN A 509 28.73 -9.11 -27.56
N PRO A 510 28.99 -9.92 -28.59
CA PRO A 510 28.14 -9.96 -29.77
C PRO A 510 26.79 -10.64 -29.45
N PRO A 511 25.69 -10.23 -30.09
CA PRO A 511 24.36 -10.77 -29.82
C PRO A 511 24.26 -12.26 -30.21
N ALA A 512 23.55 -13.02 -29.37
CA ALA A 512 23.27 -14.43 -29.60
C ALA A 512 22.43 -14.63 -30.87
N LYS A 513 22.86 -15.58 -31.72
CA LYS A 513 22.13 -16.01 -32.92
C LYS A 513 20.74 -16.55 -32.54
N ARG A 514 19.71 -15.89 -33.04
CA ARG A 514 18.31 -16.30 -33.04
C ARG A 514 18.18 -17.71 -33.64
N ARG A 515 17.87 -18.73 -32.82
CA ARG A 515 17.52 -20.07 -33.31
C ARG A 515 16.18 -20.00 -34.02
N GLN A 516 16.14 -20.38 -35.29
CA GLN A 516 14.90 -20.57 -36.03
C GLN A 516 14.09 -21.74 -35.43
N PRO A 517 12.75 -21.67 -35.39
CA PRO A 517 11.93 -22.80 -34.99
C PRO A 517 12.02 -23.93 -36.04
N PRO A 518 11.92 -25.20 -35.64
CA PRO A 518 11.92 -26.31 -36.58
C PRO A 518 10.65 -26.29 -37.43
N LYS A 519 10.82 -26.61 -38.72
CA LYS A 519 9.76 -26.77 -39.73
C LYS A 519 8.70 -27.77 -39.24
N SER A 520 7.44 -27.37 -39.35
CA SER A 520 6.27 -28.23 -39.15
C SER A 520 6.29 -29.39 -40.14
N GLY A 521 6.63 -30.58 -39.63
CA GLY A 521 6.39 -31.85 -40.32
C GLY A 521 4.89 -32.09 -40.42
N GLY A 522 4.39 -32.22 -41.66
CA GLY A 522 2.97 -32.41 -41.96
C GLY A 522 2.38 -33.65 -41.30
N ARG A 523 1.18 -33.49 -40.72
CA ARG A 523 0.27 -34.60 -40.44
C ARG A 523 -0.67 -34.80 -41.63
N PRO A 524 -0.84 -36.03 -42.13
CA PRO A 524 -1.84 -36.33 -43.15
C PRO A 524 -3.23 -36.38 -42.51
N HIS A 525 -4.20 -35.84 -43.25
CA HIS A 525 -5.63 -36.00 -43.03
C HIS A 525 -6.00 -37.47 -42.81
N ARG A 526 -6.69 -37.77 -41.69
CA ARG A 526 -7.46 -39.01 -41.57
C ARG A 526 -8.95 -38.67 -41.62
N ARG A 527 -9.59 -39.27 -42.62
CA ARG A 527 -11.00 -39.18 -42.99
C ARG A 527 -11.93 -39.70 -41.90
N ARG A 528 -13.14 -39.14 -41.90
CA ARG A 528 -14.39 -39.64 -41.33
C ARG A 528 -14.58 -41.15 -41.54
N LEU A 529 -15.09 -41.82 -40.50
CA LEU A 529 -16.40 -42.47 -40.50
C LEU A 529 -17.02 -42.24 -39.12
#